data_AF-A0A354FPR1-F1
#
_entry.id   AF-A0A354FPR1-F1
#
_cell.length_a   1.000
_cell.length_b   1.000
_cell.length_c   1.000
_cell.angle_alpha   90.00
_cell.angle_beta   90.00
_cell.angle_gamma   90.00
#
_symmetry.space_group_name_H-M   'P 1'
#
loop_
_entity.id
_entity.type
_entity.pdbx_description
1 polymer ?
#
loop_
_entity_poly.entity_id
_entity_poly.type
_entity_poly.pdbx_seq_one_letter_code
_entity_poly.pdbx_strand_id
1 'polypeptide(L)'
;MLIRFFFFFLLSSFSLGNGQRYKIQARAIKIDPMAKSYPEIGFVLKNSSGQPQDFQIASVDTRVPTRGRLAIWLMAPNQNLFDRLYSYGIHAL
;
A
#
# COMPACT_ATOMS: atom_id res chain seq x y z
N MET A 1 13.22 45.17 -4.24
CA MET A 1 13.54 43.72 -4.36
C MET A 1 13.05 42.94 -3.12
N LEU A 2 11.89 43.29 -2.55
CA LEU A 2 11.38 42.68 -1.30
C LEU A 2 9.99 42.01 -1.46
N ILE A 3 9.31 42.24 -2.59
CA ILE A 3 7.92 41.79 -2.81
C ILE A 3 7.85 40.39 -3.44
N ARG A 4 8.95 39.88 -4.00
CA ARG A 4 9.01 38.54 -4.61
C ARG A 4 9.22 37.39 -3.62
N PHE A 5 9.71 37.66 -2.42
CA PHE A 5 9.92 36.63 -1.39
C PHE A 5 8.64 36.29 -0.62
N PHE A 6 7.70 37.23 -0.49
CA PHE A 6 6.47 37.00 0.28
C PHE A 6 5.46 36.10 -0.44
N PHE A 7 5.49 36.06 -1.77
CA PHE A 7 4.55 35.27 -2.56
C PHE A 7 4.88 33.76 -2.58
N PHE A 8 6.13 33.39 -2.30
CA PHE A 8 6.54 31.98 -2.28
C PHE A 8 6.16 31.27 -0.96
N PHE A 9 5.89 32.04 0.10
CA PHE A 9 5.52 31.48 1.41
C PHE A 9 4.01 31.21 1.55
N LEU A 10 3.18 31.75 0.64
CA LEU A 10 1.72 31.56 0.68
C LEU A 10 1.21 30.35 -0.12
N LEU A 11 2.05 29.74 -0.99
CA LEU A 11 1.69 28.49 -1.69
C LEU A 11 2.02 27.22 -0.92
N SER A 12 2.73 27.32 0.21
CA SER A 12 2.87 26.23 1.18
C SER A 12 1.65 26.06 2.06
N SER A 13 0.44 26.29 1.50
CA SER A 13 -0.76 25.58 1.93
C SER A 13 -0.54 24.10 1.63
N PHE A 14 0.37 23.47 2.37
CA PHE A 14 0.45 22.02 2.53
C PHE A 14 -0.98 21.59 2.77
N SER A 15 -1.53 20.82 1.84
CA SER A 15 -2.84 20.21 1.95
C SER A 15 -2.94 19.60 3.33
N LEU A 16 -3.64 20.28 4.25
CA LEU A 16 -3.96 19.78 5.58
C LEU A 16 -5.14 18.83 5.43
N GLY A 17 -5.04 17.88 4.50
CA GLY A 17 -5.88 16.70 4.54
C GLY A 17 -5.51 15.97 5.83
N ASN A 18 -6.49 15.60 6.65
CA ASN A 18 -6.31 14.62 7.71
C ASN A 18 -5.95 13.29 7.05
N GLY A 19 -4.69 13.15 6.63
CA GLY A 19 -4.17 11.95 6.03
C GLY A 19 -4.32 10.80 7.02
N GLN A 20 -4.44 9.59 6.50
CA GLN A 20 -4.49 8.42 7.34
C GLN A 20 -3.75 7.27 6.67
N ARG A 21 -3.51 6.24 7.47
CA ARG A 21 -2.99 5.00 6.95
C ARG A 21 -4.14 4.13 6.46
N TYR A 22 -4.05 3.71 5.21
CA TYR A 22 -4.95 2.73 4.61
C TYR A 22 -4.27 1.36 4.61
N LYS A 23 -5.01 0.35 5.06
CA LYS A 23 -4.68 -1.06 4.90
C LYS A 23 -5.86 -1.72 4.18
N ILE A 24 -5.60 -2.22 2.99
CA ILE A 24 -6.59 -2.82 2.12
C ILE A 24 -6.29 -4.30 2.08
N GLN A 25 -7.32 -5.11 2.29
CA GLN A 25 -7.23 -6.56 2.17
C GLN A 25 -8.32 -7.04 1.22
N ALA A 26 -7.95 -7.89 0.28
CA ALA A 26 -8.87 -8.48 -0.68
C ALA A 26 -8.47 -9.92 -0.98
N ARG A 27 -9.39 -10.68 -1.56
CA ARG A 27 -9.16 -12.06 -2.00
C ARG A 27 -8.64 -12.06 -3.42
N ALA A 28 -7.60 -12.82 -3.73
CA ALA A 28 -7.08 -12.94 -5.09
C ALA A 28 -8.20 -13.40 -6.06
N ILE A 29 -8.99 -14.41 -5.67
CA ILE A 29 -10.10 -14.92 -6.50
C ILE A 29 -11.24 -13.91 -6.70
N LYS A 30 -11.32 -12.87 -5.87
CA LYS A 30 -12.31 -11.78 -6.04
C LYS A 30 -11.81 -10.67 -6.96
N ILE A 31 -10.49 -10.52 -7.07
CA ILE A 31 -9.85 -9.56 -7.97
C ILE A 31 -9.71 -10.16 -9.37
N ASP A 32 -9.21 -11.39 -9.44
CA ASP A 32 -9.01 -12.15 -10.67
C ASP A 32 -9.72 -13.51 -10.58
N PRO A 33 -10.83 -13.70 -11.31
CA PRO A 33 -11.53 -14.99 -11.37
C PRO A 33 -10.67 -16.15 -11.91
N MET A 34 -9.55 -15.86 -12.59
CA MET A 34 -8.63 -16.87 -13.10
C MET A 34 -7.61 -17.36 -12.08
N ALA A 35 -7.57 -16.77 -10.87
CA ALA A 35 -6.65 -17.18 -9.81
C ALA A 35 -6.84 -18.67 -9.44
N LYS A 36 -5.73 -19.38 -9.30
CA LYS A 36 -5.70 -20.83 -8.98
C LYS A 36 -4.71 -21.08 -7.85
N SER A 37 -4.88 -22.20 -7.14
CA SER A 37 -3.89 -22.68 -6.19
C SER A 37 -2.65 -23.18 -6.94
N TYR A 38 -1.48 -22.90 -6.38
CA TYR A 38 -0.16 -23.42 -6.78
C TYR A 38 0.54 -24.00 -5.51
N PRO A 39 0.14 -25.20 -5.05
CA PRO A 39 0.67 -25.79 -3.81
C PRO A 39 2.18 -26.01 -3.83
N GLU A 40 2.79 -26.17 -5.00
CA GLU A 40 4.23 -26.33 -5.21
C GLU A 40 5.06 -25.14 -4.71
N ILE A 41 4.45 -23.94 -4.63
CA ILE A 41 5.06 -22.73 -4.05
C ILE A 41 4.35 -22.29 -2.77
N GLY A 42 3.50 -23.14 -2.20
CA GLY A 42 2.74 -22.85 -0.98
C GLY A 42 1.60 -21.83 -1.15
N PHE A 43 1.20 -21.51 -2.38
CA PHE A 43 0.05 -20.64 -2.63
C PHE A 43 -1.23 -21.46 -2.76
N VAL A 44 -2.16 -21.31 -1.83
CA VAL A 44 -3.44 -22.03 -1.86
C VAL A 44 -4.59 -21.06 -1.65
N LEU A 45 -5.71 -21.26 -2.35
CA LEU A 45 -6.90 -20.42 -2.20
C LEU A 45 -7.64 -20.66 -0.88
N LYS A 46 -7.52 -21.87 -0.34
CA LYS A 46 -8.13 -22.28 0.93
C LYS A 46 -7.17 -23.18 1.71
N ASN A 47 -7.28 -23.15 3.03
CA ASN A 47 -6.61 -24.10 3.91
C ASN A 47 -7.35 -25.45 3.97
N SER A 48 -6.80 -26.42 4.71
CA SER A 48 -7.38 -27.76 4.90
C SER A 48 -8.75 -27.73 5.59
N SER A 49 -9.03 -26.70 6.40
CA SER A 49 -10.34 -26.46 7.03
C SER A 49 -11.32 -25.72 6.10
N GLY A 50 -10.95 -25.44 4.85
CA GLY A 50 -11.79 -24.75 3.87
C GLY A 50 -11.84 -23.23 4.00
N GLN A 51 -11.06 -22.63 4.91
CA GLN A 51 -11.02 -21.18 5.10
C GLN A 51 -10.18 -20.51 4.00
N PRO A 52 -10.56 -19.31 3.54
CA PRO A 52 -9.77 -18.47 2.64
C PRO A 52 -8.29 -18.29 3.02
N GLN A 53 -7.39 -18.41 2.05
CA GLN A 53 -5.93 -18.23 2.26
C GLN A 53 -5.27 -17.32 1.21
N ASP A 54 -5.95 -16.98 0.12
CA ASP A 54 -5.48 -16.10 -0.97
C ASP A 54 -5.68 -14.60 -0.67
N PHE A 55 -5.44 -14.16 0.57
CA PHE A 55 -5.53 -12.75 0.90
C PHE A 55 -4.34 -11.97 0.33
N GLN A 56 -4.65 -10.88 -0.37
CA GLN A 56 -3.71 -9.87 -0.85
C GLN A 56 -3.81 -8.64 0.05
N ILE A 57 -2.69 -8.01 0.38
CA ILE A 57 -2.63 -6.87 1.29
C ILE A 57 -1.95 -5.70 0.59
N ALA A 58 -2.64 -4.57 0.49
CA ALA A 58 -2.04 -3.31 0.07
C ALA A 58 -2.05 -2.30 1.22
N SER A 59 -1.08 -1.40 1.26
CA SER A 59 -1.03 -0.33 2.25
C SER A 59 -0.40 0.95 1.70
N VAL A 60 -0.94 2.08 2.15
CA VAL A 60 -0.44 3.43 1.88
C VAL A 60 -0.67 4.31 3.10
N ASP A 61 0.22 5.25 3.36
CA ASP A 61 0.03 6.29 4.37
C ASP A 61 -0.06 7.65 3.69
N THR A 62 -1.26 8.21 3.63
CA THR A 62 -1.51 9.50 2.96
C THR A 62 -1.09 10.71 3.79
N ARG A 63 -0.59 10.50 5.02
CA ARG A 63 0.07 11.56 5.81
C ARG A 63 1.47 11.87 5.29
N VAL A 64 2.06 10.95 4.53
CA VAL A 64 3.37 11.11 3.91
C VAL A 64 3.19 11.48 2.44
N PRO A 65 3.84 12.56 1.94
CA PRO A 65 3.80 12.89 0.53
C PRO A 65 4.23 11.70 -0.34
N THR A 66 3.40 11.34 -1.33
CA THR A 66 3.67 10.21 -2.21
C THR A 66 4.89 10.46 -3.09
N ARG A 67 5.69 9.41 -3.34
CA ARG A 67 6.77 9.41 -4.33
C ARG A 67 6.33 8.88 -5.70
N GLY A 68 5.07 8.50 -5.86
CA GLY A 68 4.57 7.89 -7.09
C GLY A 68 5.19 6.53 -7.41
N ARG A 69 5.60 5.77 -6.38
CA ARG A 69 6.22 4.45 -6.52
C ARG A 69 5.38 3.38 -5.84
N LEU A 70 5.29 2.21 -6.48
CA LEU A 70 4.67 1.00 -5.96
C LEU A 70 5.75 -0.07 -5.76
N ALA A 71 5.81 -0.63 -4.56
CA ALA A 71 6.60 -1.81 -4.25
C ALA A 71 5.67 -3.02 -4.21
N ILE A 72 5.98 -4.05 -4.99
CA ILE A 72 5.24 -5.32 -5.03
C ILE A 72 6.07 -6.38 -4.31
N TRP A 73 5.50 -6.98 -3.29
CA TRP A 73 6.12 -7.98 -2.43
C TRP A 73 5.53 -9.36 -2.71
N LEU A 74 6.35 -10.25 -3.28
CA LEU A 74 5.93 -11.57 -3.75
C LEU A 74 6.12 -12.68 -2.70
N MET A 75 6.12 -12.33 -1.41
CA MET A 75 6.24 -13.29 -0.30
C MET A 75 5.17 -13.02 0.75
N ALA A 76 5.19 -13.79 1.84
CA ALA A 76 4.28 -13.57 2.97
C ALA A 76 4.34 -12.11 3.48
N PRO A 77 3.21 -11.49 3.85
CA PRO A 77 3.17 -10.09 4.27
C PRO A 77 4.16 -9.76 5.38
N ASN A 78 4.96 -8.71 5.20
CA ASN A 78 5.91 -8.23 6.18
C ASN A 78 5.54 -6.83 6.65
N GLN A 79 4.91 -6.76 7.83
CA GLN A 79 4.39 -5.52 8.39
C GLN A 79 5.49 -4.47 8.60
N ASN A 80 6.66 -4.84 9.12
CA ASN A 80 7.77 -3.91 9.36
C ASN A 80 8.34 -3.34 8.05
N LEU A 81 8.42 -4.18 7.01
CA LEU A 81 8.85 -3.73 5.69
C LEU A 81 7.85 -2.73 5.10
N PHE A 82 6.56 -3.05 5.16
CA PHE A 82 5.50 -2.17 4.66
C PHE A 82 5.53 -0.85 5.43
N ASP A 83 5.73 -0.93 6.75
CA ASP A 83 5.91 0.22 7.64
C ASP A 83 7.02 1.16 7.21
N ARG A 84 8.15 0.59 6.81
CA ARG A 84 9.26 1.35 6.26
C ARG A 84 8.94 1.94 4.88
N LEU A 85 8.29 1.18 3.98
CA LEU A 85 8.01 1.63 2.62
C LEU A 85 7.10 2.86 2.58
N TYR A 86 5.95 2.84 3.26
CA TYR A 86 5.07 4.01 3.24
C TYR A 86 5.62 5.18 4.07
N SER A 87 6.50 4.96 5.05
CA SER A 87 7.23 6.06 5.71
C SER A 87 8.08 6.86 4.72
N TYR A 88 8.45 6.25 3.59
CA TYR A 88 9.14 6.91 2.49
C TYR A 88 8.19 7.42 1.40
N GLY A 89 6.87 7.35 1.58
CA GLY A 89 5.88 7.71 0.56
C GLY A 89 5.78 6.69 -0.58
N ILE A 90 6.19 5.43 -0.35
CA ILE A 90 6.09 4.32 -1.32
C ILE A 90 4.87 3.48 -0.95
N HIS A 91 4.02 3.17 -1.93
CA HIS A 91 2.86 2.31 -1.72
C HIS A 91 3.33 0.85 -1.74
N ALA A 92 2.79 0.00 -0.87
CA ALA A 92 3.17 -1.40 -0.76
C ALA A 92 2.00 -2.32 -1.08
N LEU A 93 2.25 -3.41 -1.81
CA LEU A 93 1.32 -4.48 -2.13
C LEU A 93 2.04 -5.83 -1.98
#